data_AF-A0A536U2X2-F1
#
_entry.id   AF-A0A536U2X2-F1
#
_cell.length_a   1.000
_cell.length_b   1.000
_cell.length_c   1.000
_cell.angle_alpha   90.00
_cell.angle_beta   90.00
_cell.angle_gamma   90.00
#
_symmetry.space_group_name_H-M   'P 1'
#
loop_
_entity.id
_entity.type
_entity.pdbx_description
1 polymer ?
#
loop_
_entity_poly.entity_id
_entity_poly.type
_entity_poly.pdbx_seq_one_letter_code
_entity_poly.pdbx_strand_id
1 'polypeptide(L)'
;MNDSKTMTFCLTQLKNGATRPGMGAQRWGLRGFTLLEVMITAVIVAVLAAIALPSYRDSVIRGNRSAAKQFASDVANHEEQYLLDQRSYTSTYGSGGLGMTPPTQASMNYTFSIATARCRRRHRLM
;
A
#
# COMPACT_ATOMS: atom_id res chain seq x y z
N MET A 1 -48.81 2.36 -20.29
CA MET A 1 -48.03 2.76 -21.48
C MET A 1 -47.09 1.62 -21.84
N ASN A 2 -47.58 0.74 -22.71
CA ASN A 2 -46.84 -0.30 -23.40
C ASN A 2 -46.69 0.23 -24.82
N ASP A 3 -45.48 0.53 -25.29
CA ASP A 3 -45.24 0.88 -26.69
C ASP A 3 -44.01 0.18 -27.24
N SER A 4 -44.30 -0.96 -27.87
CA SER A 4 -43.64 -1.62 -28.97
C SER A 4 -42.76 -0.72 -29.84
N LYS A 5 -41.45 -0.70 -29.58
CA LYS A 5 -40.44 -0.43 -30.62
C LYS A 5 -39.29 -1.41 -30.47
N THR A 6 -39.63 -2.66 -30.76
CA THR A 6 -38.71 -3.65 -31.32
C THR A 6 -37.96 -3.00 -32.47
N MET A 7 -36.76 -2.52 -32.16
CA MET A 7 -35.72 -2.25 -33.14
C MET A 7 -35.23 -3.62 -33.64
N THR A 8 -36.13 -4.29 -34.35
CA THR A 8 -35.89 -5.43 -35.24
C THR A 8 -35.06 -4.88 -36.38
N PHE A 9 -33.81 -4.60 -36.06
CA PHE A 9 -32.80 -4.09 -36.94
C PHE A 9 -32.39 -5.27 -37.84
N CYS A 10 -33.09 -5.38 -38.96
CA CYS A 10 -32.58 -5.88 -40.23
C CYS A 10 -31.77 -7.20 -40.14
N LEU A 11 -32.45 -8.30 -39.81
CA LEU A 11 -31.99 -9.66 -40.16
C LEU A 11 -32.17 -9.93 -41.66
N THR A 12 -31.52 -9.11 -42.49
CA THR A 12 -31.34 -9.42 -43.91
C THR A 12 -29.97 -8.96 -44.38
N GLN A 13 -28.93 -9.60 -43.87
CA GLN A 13 -27.67 -9.70 -44.60
C GLN A 13 -27.38 -11.15 -44.93
N LEU A 14 -27.82 -11.50 -46.14
CA LEU A 14 -27.07 -12.24 -47.14
C LEU A 14 -26.27 -13.44 -46.62
N LYS A 15 -26.88 -14.61 -46.88
CA LYS A 15 -26.27 -15.70 -47.64
C LYS A 15 -24.96 -15.25 -48.30
N ASN A 16 -23.84 -15.85 -47.90
CA ASN A 16 -22.95 -16.54 -48.82
C ASN A 16 -21.96 -17.36 -48.00
N GLY A 17 -22.07 -18.67 -48.17
CA GLY A 17 -21.11 -19.62 -47.64
C GLY A 17 -19.74 -19.36 -48.24
N ALA A 18 -18.78 -19.12 -47.36
CA ALA A 18 -17.37 -19.28 -47.65
C ALA A 18 -16.80 -20.17 -46.53
N THR A 19 -17.02 -21.47 -46.65
CA THR A 19 -16.16 -22.47 -46.02
C THR A 19 -14.76 -22.29 -46.60
N ARG A 20 -13.93 -21.47 -45.96
CA ARG A 20 -12.52 -21.33 -46.31
C ARG A 20 -11.83 -22.63 -45.90
N PRO A 21 -11.22 -23.38 -46.84
CA PRO A 21 -10.49 -24.59 -46.52
C PRO A 21 -9.26 -24.26 -45.67
N GLY A 22 -8.94 -25.19 -44.79
CA GLY A 22 -7.93 -25.05 -43.75
C GLY A 22 -6.59 -24.50 -44.25
N MET A 23 -6.11 -23.49 -43.53
CA MET A 23 -4.68 -23.26 -43.39
C MET A 23 -4.30 -23.76 -42.01
N GLY A 24 -3.40 -24.75 -42.03
CA GLY A 24 -3.09 -25.65 -40.93
C GLY A 24 -2.91 -24.93 -39.60
N ALA A 25 -3.42 -25.58 -38.56
CA ALA A 25 -2.99 -25.36 -37.20
C ALA A 25 -1.47 -25.29 -37.19
N GLN A 26 -0.92 -24.08 -37.08
CA GLN A 26 0.49 -23.93 -36.78
C GLN A 26 0.63 -24.58 -35.42
N ARG A 27 1.19 -25.79 -35.39
CA ARG A 27 1.67 -26.37 -34.13
C ARG A 27 2.89 -25.54 -33.82
N TRP A 28 2.70 -24.50 -33.00
CA TRP A 28 3.79 -23.80 -32.33
C TRP A 28 4.50 -24.90 -31.55
N GLY A 29 5.56 -25.45 -32.14
CA GLY A 29 6.32 -26.52 -31.54
C GLY A 29 6.67 -26.09 -30.12
N LEU A 30 6.43 -26.97 -29.16
CA LEU A 30 6.85 -26.77 -27.79
C LEU A 30 8.37 -26.63 -27.81
N ARG A 31 8.83 -25.37 -27.80
CA ARG A 31 10.23 -25.01 -27.74
C ARG A 31 10.73 -25.37 -26.35
N GLY A 32 11.69 -26.30 -26.30
CA GLY A 32 12.36 -26.67 -25.06
C GLY A 32 13.10 -25.47 -24.45
N PHE A 33 13.00 -25.35 -23.13
CA PHE A 33 13.69 -24.36 -22.32
C PHE A 33 15.20 -24.53 -22.46
N THR A 34 15.90 -23.52 -22.97
CA THR A 34 17.36 -23.61 -23.11
C THR A 34 18.04 -23.21 -21.80
N LEU A 35 19.15 -23.85 -21.44
CA LEU A 35 19.94 -23.44 -20.27
C LEU A 35 20.43 -21.99 -20.40
N LEU A 36 20.69 -21.55 -21.63
CA LEU A 36 21.12 -20.20 -21.92
C LEU A 36 20.03 -19.15 -21.62
N GLU A 37 18.76 -19.47 -21.87
CA GLU A 37 17.62 -18.60 -21.58
C GLU A 37 17.50 -18.35 -20.06
N VAL A 38 17.72 -19.39 -19.24
CA VAL A 38 17.74 -19.24 -17.78
C VAL A 38 18.92 -18.41 -17.29
N MET A 39 20.11 -18.63 -17.85
CA MET A 39 21.30 -17.89 -17.43
C MET A 39 21.15 -16.39 -17.68
N ILE A 40 20.69 -16.00 -18.86
CA ILE A 40 20.51 -14.58 -19.21
C ILE A 40 19.38 -13.95 -18.38
N THR A 41 18.23 -14.64 -18.25
CA THR A 41 17.11 -14.14 -17.46
C THR A 41 17.45 -14.00 -15.97
N ALA A 42 18.20 -14.94 -15.40
CA ALA A 42 18.67 -14.86 -14.02
C ALA A 42 19.60 -13.66 -13.79
N VAL A 43 20.51 -13.39 -14.73
CA VAL A 43 21.40 -12.22 -14.65
C VAL A 43 20.60 -10.92 -14.68
N ILE A 44 19.60 -10.81 -15.57
CA ILE A 44 18.73 -9.62 -15.63
C ILE A 44 17.96 -9.43 -14.31
N VAL A 45 17.36 -10.49 -13.78
CA VAL A 45 16.63 -10.44 -12.49
C VAL A 45 17.56 -10.06 -11.35
N ALA A 46 18.81 -10.55 -11.33
CA ALA A 46 19.78 -10.20 -10.30
C ALA A 46 20.13 -8.70 -10.29
N VAL A 47 20.32 -8.09 -11.47
CA VAL A 47 20.58 -6.65 -11.59
C VAL A 47 19.37 -5.83 -11.13
N LEU A 48 18.16 -6.22 -11.54
CA LEU A 48 16.94 -5.54 -11.10
C LEU A 48 16.72 -5.67 -9.59
N ALA A 49 16.91 -6.86 -9.03
CA ALA A 49 16.78 -7.12 -7.59
C ALA A 49 17.77 -6.30 -6.75
N ALA A 50 19.01 -6.12 -7.23
CA ALA A 50 20.03 -5.34 -6.54
C ALA A 50 19.61 -3.87 -6.33
N ILE A 51 18.84 -3.30 -7.26
CA ILE A 51 18.34 -1.90 -7.16
C ILE A 51 16.98 -1.85 -6.47
N ALA A 52 16.09 -2.80 -6.77
CA ALA A 52 14.72 -2.81 -6.27
C ALA A 52 14.64 -3.10 -4.76
N LEU A 53 15.45 -4.04 -4.25
CA LEU A 53 15.41 -4.44 -2.84
C LEU A 53 15.71 -3.30 -1.85
N PRO A 54 16.84 -2.55 -1.96
CA PRO A 54 17.10 -1.45 -1.04
C PRO A 54 16.01 -0.36 -1.13
N SER A 55 15.58 -0.01 -2.35
CA SER A 55 14.53 1.00 -2.57
C SER A 55 13.19 0.61 -1.94
N TYR A 56 12.79 -0.66 -2.05
CA TYR A 56 11.57 -1.16 -1.43
C TYR A 56 11.65 -1.12 0.09
N ARG A 57 12.77 -1.56 0.67
CA ARG A 57 12.99 -1.53 2.14
C ARG A 57 12.89 -0.11 2.69
N ASP A 58 13.52 0.84 2.02
CA ASP A 58 13.44 2.25 2.43
C ASP A 58 12.03 2.81 2.33
N SER A 59 11.26 2.39 1.31
CA SER A 59 9.86 2.80 1.14
C SER A 59 8.98 2.31 2.29
N VAL A 60 9.16 1.06 2.73
CA VAL A 60 8.46 0.50 3.89
C VAL A 60 8.86 1.24 5.18
N ILE A 61 10.15 1.52 5.38
CA ILE A 61 10.63 2.27 6.55
C ILE A 61 10.04 3.69 6.57
N ARG A 62 10.01 4.38 5.43
CA ARG A 62 9.39 5.71 5.31
C ARG A 62 7.89 5.66 5.58
N GLY A 63 7.18 4.64 5.10
CA GLY A 63 5.77 4.39 5.41
C GLY A 63 5.53 4.25 6.90
N ASN A 64 6.30 3.39 7.58
CA ASN A 64 6.19 3.19 9.03
C ASN A 64 6.51 4.46 9.82
N ARG A 65 7.50 5.24 9.39
CA ARG A 65 7.81 6.56 9.99
C ARG A 65 6.68 7.57 9.78
N SER A 66 6.05 7.57 8.61
CA SER A 66 4.91 8.44 8.32
C SER A 66 3.73 8.12 9.23
N ALA A 67 3.41 6.83 9.40
CA ALA A 67 2.36 6.38 10.31
C ALA A 67 2.66 6.76 11.77
N ALA A 68 3.90 6.60 12.22
CA ALA A 68 4.31 7.01 13.56
C ALA A 68 4.19 8.53 13.78
N LYS A 69 4.57 9.34 12.78
CA LYS A 69 4.41 10.80 12.83
C LYS A 69 2.95 11.22 12.88
N GLN A 70 2.11 10.60 12.06
CA GLN A 70 0.67 10.87 12.06
C GLN A 70 0.06 10.57 13.42
N PHE A 71 0.35 9.39 13.97
CA PHE A 71 -0.11 9.04 15.31
C PHE A 71 0.39 10.03 16.38
N ALA A 72 1.65 10.46 16.32
CA ALA A 72 2.18 11.46 17.25
C ALA A 72 1.45 12.81 17.16
N SER A 73 1.06 13.25 15.96
CA SER A 73 0.22 14.45 15.79
C SER A 73 -1.18 14.25 16.36
N ASP A 74 -1.78 13.07 16.16
CA ASP A 74 -3.09 12.74 16.72
C ASP A 74 -3.05 12.75 18.26
N VAL A 75 -1.96 12.26 18.85
CA VAL A 75 -1.70 12.34 20.30
C VAL A 75 -1.67 13.77 20.79
N ALA A 76 -0.95 14.66 20.09
CA ALA A 76 -0.88 16.07 20.47
C ALA A 76 -2.27 16.73 20.46
N ASN A 77 -3.07 16.46 19.43
CA ASN A 77 -4.45 16.97 19.34
C ASN A 77 -5.35 16.45 20.48
N HIS A 78 -5.21 15.18 20.86
CA HIS A 78 -5.99 14.61 21.97
C HIS A 78 -5.51 15.13 23.33
N GLU A 79 -4.22 15.35 23.52
CA GLU A 79 -3.69 15.98 24.73
C GLU A 79 -4.19 17.43 24.88
N GLU A 80 -4.33 18.18 23.78
CA GLU A 80 -4.94 19.51 23.82
C GLU A 80 -6.40 19.46 24.26
N GLN A 81 -7.18 18.51 23.74
CA GLN A 81 -8.57 18.30 24.19
C GLN A 81 -8.63 17.89 25.66
N TYR A 82 -7.79 16.93 26.07
CA TYR A 82 -7.72 16.46 27.44
C TYR A 82 -7.31 17.57 28.43
N LEU A 83 -6.44 18.49 28.00
CA LEU A 83 -6.08 19.67 28.78
C LEU A 83 -7.28 20.61 29.00
N LEU A 84 -8.15 20.79 28.00
CA LEU A 84 -9.35 21.60 28.15
C LEU A 84 -10.34 21.00 29.16
N ASP A 85 -10.44 19.67 29.19
CA ASP A 85 -11.38 18.94 30.05
C ASP A 85 -10.87 18.76 31.48
N GLN A 86 -9.63 18.29 31.64
CA GLN A 86 -9.05 17.87 32.92
C GLN A 86 -8.00 18.85 33.47
N ARG A 87 -7.66 19.92 32.74
CA ARG A 87 -6.65 20.94 33.10
C ARG A 87 -5.26 20.36 33.43
N SER A 88 -4.98 19.15 32.97
CA SER A 88 -3.69 18.46 33.12
C SER A 88 -3.43 17.64 31.87
N TYR A 89 -2.16 17.40 31.56
CA TYR A 89 -1.73 16.40 30.59
C TYR A 89 -1.75 15.01 31.21
N THR A 90 -1.94 13.98 30.39
CA THR A 90 -1.88 12.57 30.84
C THR A 90 -0.61 11.89 30.35
N SER A 91 -0.27 10.76 30.97
CA SER A 91 0.81 9.87 30.51
C SER A 91 0.27 8.56 29.94
N THR A 92 -1.05 8.44 29.83
CA THR A 92 -1.74 7.18 29.56
C THR A 92 -2.59 7.28 28.30
N TYR A 93 -2.43 6.31 27.40
CA TYR A 93 -3.22 6.23 26.17
C TYR A 93 -4.61 5.63 26.36
N GLY A 94 -4.72 4.61 27.22
CA GLY A 94 -5.94 3.81 27.40
C GLY A 94 -7.02 4.46 28.24
N SER A 95 -7.90 3.61 28.82
CA SER A 95 -9.01 4.05 29.66
C SER A 95 -8.51 4.91 30.84
N GLY A 96 -9.09 6.10 31.00
CA GLY A 96 -8.65 7.11 31.98
C GLY A 96 -7.62 8.12 31.47
N GLY A 97 -7.20 8.01 30.21
CA GLY A 97 -6.34 8.99 29.53
C GLY A 97 -6.92 9.43 28.18
N LEU A 98 -6.14 9.33 27.12
CA LEU A 98 -6.53 9.82 25.78
C LEU A 98 -7.53 8.95 25.02
N GLY A 99 -7.90 7.77 25.55
CA GLY A 99 -8.89 6.89 24.94
C GLY A 99 -8.49 6.34 23.56
N MET A 100 -7.20 6.32 23.23
CA MET A 100 -6.70 5.91 21.91
C MET A 100 -5.72 4.75 22.02
N THR A 101 -5.59 3.99 20.94
CA THR A 101 -4.69 2.84 20.85
C THR A 101 -3.73 3.05 19.69
N PRO A 102 -2.41 2.84 19.87
CA PRO A 102 -1.45 2.93 18.78
C PRO A 102 -1.85 2.00 17.62
N PRO A 103 -1.75 2.45 16.36
CA PRO A 103 -2.06 1.61 15.23
C PRO A 103 -1.09 0.43 15.17
N THR A 104 -1.63 -0.77 14.96
CA THR A 104 -0.90 -2.05 15.01
C THR A 104 0.35 -2.07 14.12
N GLN A 105 0.27 -1.46 12.92
CA GLN A 105 1.39 -1.41 11.98
C GLN A 105 2.58 -0.57 12.48
N ALA A 106 2.30 0.52 13.20
CA ALA A 106 3.36 1.35 13.76
C ALA A 106 3.89 0.74 15.07
N SER A 107 3.01 0.14 15.89
CA SER A 107 3.36 -0.48 17.17
C SER A 107 4.27 -1.72 17.05
N MET A 108 4.29 -2.40 15.90
CA MET A 108 5.23 -3.51 15.65
C MET A 108 6.69 -3.06 15.53
N ASN A 109 6.91 -1.81 15.10
CA ASN A 109 8.25 -1.28 14.79
C ASN A 109 8.67 -0.13 15.73
N TYR A 110 7.72 0.49 16.44
CA TYR A 110 7.95 1.65 17.30
C TYR A 110 7.19 1.53 18.61
N THR A 111 7.82 1.97 19.70
CA THR A 111 7.20 2.12 21.02
C THR A 111 6.74 3.56 21.21
N PHE A 112 5.44 3.75 21.42
CA PHE A 112 4.87 5.06 21.73
C PHE A 112 4.75 5.20 23.24
N SER A 113 5.30 6.28 23.80
CA SER A 113 5.19 6.60 25.23
C SER A 113 5.00 8.11 25.38
N ILE A 114 4.06 8.51 26.24
CA ILE A 114 3.87 9.91 26.62
C ILE A 114 4.72 10.14 27.86
N ALA A 115 5.77 10.95 27.72
CA ALA A 115 6.57 11.36 28.84
C ALA A 115 6.12 12.74 29.33
N THR A 116 5.79 12.85 30.61
CA THR A 116 5.66 14.14 31.29
C THR A 116 7.06 14.69 31.58
N ALA A 117 7.80 15.02 30.52
CA ALA A 117 9.13 15.59 30.66
C ALA A 117 9.02 17.07 31.02
N ARG A 118 9.42 17.41 32.25
CA ARG A 118 9.72 18.80 32.60
C ARG A 118 10.80 19.29 31.63
N CYS A 119 10.61 20.46 31.04
CA CYS A 119 11.68 21.14 30.32
C CYS A 119 12.82 21.38 31.30
N ARG A 120 13.82 20.48 31.31
CA ARG A 120 15.04 20.67 32.05
C ARG A 120 15.78 21.74 31.28
N ARG A 121 15.50 23.03 31.60
CA ARG A 121 16.27 24.19 31.17
C ARG A 121 17.74 23.80 31.34
N ARG A 122 18.41 23.43 30.25
CA ARG A 122 19.86 23.31 30.25
C ARG A 122 20.34 24.74 30.42
N HIS A 123 20.50 25.15 31.67
CA HIS A 123 21.19 26.37 32.01
C HIS A 123 22.59 26.21 31.40
N ARG A 124 22.83 26.98 30.34
CA ARG A 124 24.09 27.06 29.63
C ARG A 124 25.14 27.46 30.67
N LEU A 125 25.93 26.51 31.16
CA LEU A 125 27.16 26.83 31.85
C LEU A 125 28.16 27.27 30.78
N MET A 126 28.84 28.37 31.12
CA MET A 126 29.84 29.08 30.32
C MET A 126 30.95 28.16 29.85
#